data_AF-A0A2V7CW92-F1
#
_entry.id   AF-A0A2V7CW92-F1
#
_cell.length_a   1.000
_cell.length_b   1.000
_cell.length_c   1.000
_cell.angle_alpha   90.00
_cell.angle_beta   90.00
_cell.angle_gamma   90.00
#
_symmetry.space_group_name_H-M   'P 1'
#
loop_
_entity.id
_entity.type
_entity.pdbx_description
1 polymer ?
#
loop_
_entity_poly.entity_id
_entity_poly.type
_entity_poly.pdbx_seq_one_letter_code
_entity_poly.pdbx_strand_id
1 'polypeptide(L)'
;MARTLAMFTDTSLCIGCRACQVACKQWNELGMEQPEWTGSYQNHAHFTDSTFRLVRFMEAPGASPSGDLAWLLMSDVCKHCADAGCLDACPTGAIYRTEFGTVNINQDTC
;
A
#
# COMPACT_ATOMS: atom_id res chain seq x y z
N MET A 1 15.16 -22.52 -8.73
CA MET A 1 14.99 -21.23 -8.02
C MET A 1 13.85 -20.48 -8.69
N ALA A 2 12.86 -20.04 -7.92
CA ALA A 2 11.80 -19.19 -8.44
C ALA A 2 12.37 -17.84 -8.92
N ARG A 3 11.69 -17.22 -9.88
CA ARG A 3 12.06 -15.89 -10.41
C ARG A 3 11.57 -14.82 -9.44
N THR A 4 12.40 -13.82 -9.15
CA THR A 4 12.00 -12.63 -8.37
C THR A 4 10.88 -11.87 -9.07
N LEU A 5 9.85 -11.50 -8.31
CA LEU A 5 8.69 -10.77 -8.80
C LEU A 5 8.73 -9.31 -8.33
N ALA A 6 8.03 -8.44 -9.08
CA ALA A 6 7.85 -7.04 -8.73
C ALA A 6 6.45 -6.57 -9.17
N MET A 7 5.92 -5.56 -8.49
CA MET A 7 4.66 -4.93 -8.85
C MET A 7 4.93 -3.48 -9.30
N PHE A 8 4.57 -3.17 -10.53
CA PHE A 8 4.65 -1.82 -11.09
C PHE A 8 3.24 -1.20 -11.09
N THR A 9 3.13 0.02 -10.56
CA THR A 9 1.89 0.80 -10.59
C THR A 9 2.17 2.12 -11.30
N ASP A 10 1.55 2.32 -12.47
CA ASP A 10 1.59 3.60 -13.17
C ASP A 10 0.58 4.58 -12.54
N THR A 11 1.09 5.58 -11.84
CA THR A 11 0.25 6.59 -11.18
C THR A 11 -0.34 7.60 -12.14
N SER A 12 0.18 7.72 -13.37
CA SER A 12 -0.39 8.63 -14.39
C SER A 12 -1.74 8.16 -14.91
N LEU A 13 -2.04 6.87 -14.77
CA LEU A 13 -3.31 6.24 -15.16
C LEU A 13 -4.25 5.99 -13.96
N CYS A 14 -3.81 6.32 -12.74
CA CYS A 14 -4.59 6.08 -11.55
C CYS A 14 -5.77 7.07 -11.47
N ILE A 15 -7.00 6.55 -11.45
CA ILE A 15 -8.22 7.37 -11.37
C ILE A 15 -8.82 7.42 -9.95
N GLY A 16 -8.11 6.91 -8.94
CA GLY A 16 -8.58 6.94 -7.55
C GLY A 16 -9.84 6.10 -7.25
N CYS A 17 -10.20 5.11 -8.09
CA CYS A 17 -11.46 4.36 -7.94
C CYS A 17 -11.54 3.46 -6.69
N ARG A 18 -10.42 3.23 -5.99
CA ARG A 18 -10.29 2.36 -4.80
C ARG A 18 -10.67 0.88 -5.01
N ALA A 19 -10.94 0.43 -6.23
CA ALA A 19 -11.22 -0.97 -6.52
C ALA A 19 -10.11 -1.91 -6.01
N CYS A 20 -8.86 -1.46 -6.09
CA CYS A 20 -7.73 -2.22 -5.59
C CYS A 20 -7.70 -2.39 -4.05
N GLN A 21 -8.25 -1.44 -3.28
CA GLN A 21 -8.40 -1.61 -1.82
C GLN A 21 -9.47 -2.65 -1.51
N VAL A 22 -10.61 -2.57 -2.19
CA VAL A 22 -11.72 -3.52 -2.03
C VAL A 22 -11.27 -4.94 -2.38
N ALA A 23 -10.60 -5.12 -3.52
CA ALA A 23 -10.08 -6.42 -3.93
C ALA A 23 -9.04 -6.97 -2.93
N CYS A 24 -8.17 -6.12 -2.40
CA CYS A 24 -7.20 -6.51 -1.38
C CYS A 24 -7.89 -7.02 -0.10
N LYS A 25 -8.91 -6.31 0.38
CA LYS A 25 -9.67 -6.75 1.57
C LYS A 25 -10.45 -8.03 1.29
N GLN A 26 -11.12 -8.11 0.14
CA GLN A 26 -11.88 -9.30 -0.24
C GLN A 26 -11.00 -10.55 -0.29
N TRP A 27 -9.84 -10.47 -0.95
CA TRP A 27 -8.95 -11.63 -1.12
C TRP A 27 -8.30 -12.06 0.20
N ASN A 28 -7.94 -11.10 1.06
CA ASN A 28 -7.31 -11.40 2.35
C ASN A 28 -8.32 -11.51 3.50
N GLU A 29 -9.62 -11.55 3.20
CA GLU A 29 -10.71 -11.67 4.18
C GLU A 29 -10.62 -10.64 5.33
N LEU A 30 -10.16 -9.43 5.01
CA LEU A 30 -9.94 -8.37 5.99
C LEU A 30 -11.26 -7.72 6.41
N GLY A 31 -11.33 -7.31 7.68
CA GLY A 31 -12.48 -6.64 8.24
C GLY A 31 -12.83 -5.32 7.55
N MET A 32 -14.11 -5.00 7.55
CA MET A 32 -14.58 -3.66 7.20
C MET A 32 -14.22 -2.69 8.31
N GLU A 33 -13.76 -1.50 7.95
CA GLU A 33 -13.39 -0.45 8.89
C GLU A 33 -14.24 0.78 8.64
N GLN A 34 -14.57 1.49 9.70
CA GLN A 34 -15.24 2.77 9.57
C GLN A 34 -14.22 3.82 9.09
N PRO A 35 -14.52 4.57 8.02
CA PRO A 35 -13.62 5.60 7.53
C PRO A 35 -13.57 6.79 8.48
N GLU A 36 -12.43 7.46 8.51
CA GLU A 36 -12.24 8.74 9.20
C GLU A 36 -12.50 9.89 8.22
N TRP A 37 -13.49 10.73 8.52
CA TRP A 37 -13.76 11.92 7.71
C TRP A 37 -12.80 13.04 8.07
N THR A 38 -11.70 13.12 7.32
CA THR A 38 -10.64 14.13 7.50
C THR A 38 -10.76 15.33 6.56
N GLY A 39 -11.83 15.39 5.77
CA GLY A 39 -12.00 16.39 4.70
C GLY A 39 -11.37 15.99 3.36
N SER A 40 -10.89 14.75 3.23
CA SER A 40 -10.35 14.18 1.99
C SER A 40 -11.20 13.01 1.48
N TYR A 41 -11.05 12.69 0.20
CA TYR A 41 -11.60 11.46 -0.41
C TYR A 41 -10.91 10.19 0.11
N GLN A 42 -9.73 10.33 0.70
CA GLN A 42 -9.01 9.25 1.36
C GLN A 42 -9.79 8.78 2.60
N ASN A 43 -10.04 7.46 2.70
CA ASN A 43 -10.92 6.90 3.73
C ASN A 43 -10.24 6.60 5.08
N HIS A 44 -8.91 6.47 5.11
CA HIS A 44 -8.12 6.31 6.33
C HIS A 44 -6.87 7.17 6.22
N ALA A 45 -6.45 7.84 7.29
CA ALA A 45 -5.22 8.65 7.24
C ALA A 45 -3.95 7.81 7.03
N HIS A 46 -3.95 6.57 7.54
CA HIS A 46 -2.81 5.65 7.56
C HIS A 46 -3.26 4.21 7.26
N PHE A 47 -2.30 3.31 7.07
CA PHE A 47 -2.55 1.87 7.02
C PHE A 47 -3.02 1.38 8.39
N THR A 48 -3.81 0.32 8.41
CA THR A 48 -4.28 -0.35 9.63
C THR A 48 -3.99 -1.84 9.54
N ASP A 49 -4.28 -2.58 10.61
CA ASP A 49 -4.24 -4.04 10.64
C ASP A 49 -5.26 -4.71 9.70
N SER A 50 -6.27 -3.97 9.23
CA SER A 50 -7.28 -4.45 8.27
C SER A 50 -7.26 -3.73 6.91
N THR A 51 -6.33 -2.79 6.70
CA THR A 51 -6.12 -2.06 5.44
C THR A 51 -4.66 -2.14 5.00
N PHE A 52 -4.32 -3.16 4.21
CA PHE A 52 -2.96 -3.37 3.67
C PHE A 52 -2.66 -2.55 2.40
N ARG A 53 -3.71 -2.00 1.78
CA ARG A 53 -3.64 -1.19 0.57
C ARG A 53 -4.50 0.05 0.72
N LEU A 54 -3.92 1.21 0.45
CA LEU A 54 -4.57 2.50 0.63
C LEU A 54 -4.38 3.37 -0.61
N VAL A 55 -5.46 3.91 -1.16
CA VAL A 55 -5.34 4.92 -2.21
C VAL A 55 -5.14 6.28 -1.56
N ARG A 56 -4.02 6.91 -1.84
CA ARG A 56 -3.70 8.27 -1.39
C ARG A 56 -4.24 9.29 -2.37
N PHE A 57 -4.83 10.34 -1.82
CA PHE A 57 -5.34 11.50 -2.56
C PHE A 57 -4.52 12.72 -2.11
N MET A 58 -3.69 13.24 -3.00
CA MET A 58 -2.81 14.39 -2.71
C MET A 58 -3.10 15.52 -3.69
N GLU A 59 -3.65 16.61 -3.17
CA GLU A 59 -3.82 17.86 -3.92
C GLU A 59 -2.50 18.64 -3.86
N ALA A 60 -1.87 18.83 -5.03
CA ALA A 60 -0.57 19.48 -5.15
C ALA A 60 -0.70 20.74 -6.02
N PRO A 61 -0.98 21.92 -5.41
CA PRO A 61 -1.01 23.19 -6.14
C PRO A 61 0.32 23.47 -6.82
N GLY A 62 0.30 23.91 -8.09
CA GLY A 62 1.52 24.24 -8.83
C GLY A 62 2.29 23.05 -9.40
N ALA A 63 1.83 21.82 -9.16
CA ALA A 63 2.52 20.61 -9.59
C ALA A 63 2.05 20.08 -10.97
N SER A 64 1.01 20.67 -11.56
CA SER A 64 0.64 20.39 -12.94
C SER A 64 1.69 20.94 -13.90
N PRO A 65 1.90 20.35 -15.10
CA PRO A 65 2.76 20.94 -16.14
C PRO A 65 2.39 22.38 -16.53
N SER A 66 1.12 22.78 -16.35
CA SER A 66 0.65 24.16 -16.57
C SER A 66 0.87 25.12 -15.39
N GLY A 67 1.34 24.62 -14.24
CA GLY A 67 1.43 25.39 -12.99
C GLY A 67 0.13 25.45 -12.20
N ASP A 68 -0.91 24.71 -12.62
CA ASP A 68 -2.17 24.58 -11.89
C ASP A 68 -2.11 23.46 -10.82
N LEU A 69 -3.26 23.19 -10.18
CA LEU A 69 -3.45 22.05 -9.29
C LEU A 69 -3.22 20.72 -10.04
N ALA A 70 -2.32 19.88 -9.52
CA ALA A 70 -2.30 18.46 -9.85
C ALA A 70 -2.99 17.66 -8.74
N TRP A 71 -3.88 16.75 -9.14
CA TRP A 71 -4.45 15.77 -8.22
C TRP A 71 -3.71 14.45 -8.35
N LEU A 72 -2.80 14.18 -7.42
CA LEU A 72 -1.92 13.03 -7.46
C LEU A 72 -2.56 11.86 -6.71
N LEU A 73 -2.78 10.78 -7.44
CA LEU A 73 -3.46 9.59 -6.94
C LEU A 73 -2.50 8.40 -6.99
N MET A 74 -2.40 7.67 -5.87
CA MET A 74 -1.47 6.54 -5.77
C MET A 74 -2.08 5.41 -4.97
N SER A 75 -1.97 4.20 -5.50
CA SER A 75 -2.18 2.98 -4.72
C SER A 75 -0.93 2.70 -3.87
N ASP A 76 -0.99 3.03 -2.58
CA ASP A 76 0.08 2.75 -1.64
C ASP A 76 -0.09 1.38 -0.96
N VAL A 77 1.04 0.68 -0.77
CA VAL A 77 1.17 -0.72 -0.36
C VAL A 77 2.61 -1.00 0.09
N CYS A 78 2.84 -2.09 0.82
CA CYS A 78 4.17 -2.63 1.08
C CYS A 78 4.98 -2.74 -0.23
N LYS A 79 6.23 -2.28 -0.21
CA LYS A 79 7.10 -2.30 -1.40
C LYS A 79 7.92 -3.57 -1.53
N HIS A 80 7.85 -4.47 -0.53
CA HIS A 80 8.65 -5.69 -0.45
C HIS A 80 10.13 -5.45 -0.76
N CYS A 81 10.73 -4.49 -0.03
CA CYS A 81 12.06 -3.95 -0.30
C CYS A 81 13.13 -5.05 -0.46
N ALA A 82 14.07 -4.85 -1.38
CA ALA A 82 15.21 -5.73 -1.57
C ALA A 82 16.10 -5.78 -0.31
N ASP A 83 16.31 -4.61 0.30
CA ASP A 83 16.87 -4.44 1.64
C ASP A 83 15.75 -3.94 2.55
N ALA A 84 15.35 -4.76 3.52
CA ALA A 84 14.08 -4.61 4.24
C ALA A 84 14.35 -4.42 5.74
N GLY A 85 14.46 -3.16 6.17
CA GLY A 85 14.71 -2.85 7.58
C GLY A 85 13.65 -3.40 8.54
N CYS A 86 12.41 -3.63 8.10
CA CYS A 86 11.40 -4.31 8.92
C CYS A 86 11.78 -5.78 9.20
N LEU A 87 12.36 -6.47 8.22
CA LEU A 87 12.88 -7.83 8.39
C LEU A 87 14.07 -7.82 9.34
N ASP A 88 15.04 -6.94 9.11
CA ASP A 88 16.28 -6.90 9.91
C ASP A 88 16.05 -6.52 11.37
N ALA A 89 15.06 -5.67 11.63
CA ALA A 89 14.71 -5.23 12.98
C ALA A 89 13.84 -6.22 13.76
N CYS A 90 13.27 -7.24 13.11
CA CYS A 90 12.31 -8.16 13.74
C CYS A 90 13.00 -9.08 14.76
N PRO A 91 12.70 -8.99 16.08
CA PRO A 91 13.41 -9.77 17.09
C PRO A 91 12.93 -11.23 17.18
N THR A 92 11.71 -11.53 16.74
CA THR A 92 11.10 -12.87 16.83
C THR A 92 11.39 -13.75 15.63
N GLY A 93 11.91 -13.17 14.54
CA GLY A 93 12.05 -13.87 13.26
C GLY A 93 10.72 -14.07 12.51
N ALA A 94 9.65 -13.36 12.89
CA ALA A 94 8.34 -13.45 12.25
C ALA A 94 8.31 -12.89 10.81
N ILE A 95 9.24 -12.01 10.46
CA ILE A 95 9.33 -11.40 9.13
C ILE A 95 10.39 -12.12 8.31
N TYR A 96 10.04 -12.55 7.10
CA TYR A 96 10.91 -13.37 6.26
C TYR A 96 10.78 -13.03 4.77
N ARG A 97 11.80 -13.42 3.99
CA ARG A 97 11.80 -13.27 2.53
C ARG A 97 11.43 -14.58 1.86
N THR A 98 10.48 -14.52 0.92
CA THR A 98 10.06 -15.69 0.13
C THR A 98 11.02 -15.94 -1.05
N GLU A 99 10.86 -17.09 -1.70
CA GLU A 99 11.61 -17.42 -2.93
C GLU A 99 11.32 -16.47 -4.11
N PHE A 100 10.21 -15.72 -4.06
CA PHE A 100 9.85 -14.71 -5.06
C PHE A 100 10.44 -13.33 -4.77
N GLY A 101 11.18 -13.19 -3.67
CA GLY A 101 11.76 -11.92 -3.20
C GLY A 101 10.79 -11.06 -2.38
N THR A 102 9.56 -11.51 -2.13
CA THR A 102 8.60 -10.76 -1.30
C THR A 102 8.97 -10.84 0.18
N VAL A 103 8.75 -9.75 0.91
CA VAL A 103 8.86 -9.70 2.37
C VAL A 103 7.48 -9.94 2.99
N ASN A 104 7.34 -11.01 3.76
CA ASN A 104 6.08 -11.44 4.36
C ASN A 104 6.19 -11.53 5.89
N ILE A 105 5.04 -11.52 6.57
CA ILE A 105 4.93 -11.61 8.03
C ILE A 105 4.22 -12.92 8.39
N ASN A 106 4.79 -13.72 9.27
CA ASN A 106 4.13 -14.84 9.91
C ASN A 106 3.44 -14.36 11.19
N GLN A 107 2.10 -14.28 11.16
CA GLN A 107 1.32 -13.76 12.28
C GLN A 107 1.37 -14.67 13.52
N ASP A 108 1.53 -15.98 13.36
CA ASP A 108 1.58 -16.91 14.50
C ASP A 108 2.89 -16.78 15.31
N THR A 109 3.92 -16.21 14.70
CA THR A 109 5.24 -15.97 15.33
C THR A 109 5.41 -14.52 15.79
N CYS A 110 4.58 -13.59 15.29
CA CYS A 110 4.72 -12.16 15.50
C CYS A 110 4.45 -11.75 16.95
#